data_AF-J3AK34-F1
#
_entry.id   AF-J3AK34-F1
#
_cell.length_a   1.000
_cell.length_b   1.000
_cell.length_c   1.000
_cell.angle_alpha   90.00
_cell.angle_beta   90.00
_cell.angle_gamma   90.00
#
_symmetry.space_group_name_H-M   'P 1'
#
loop_
_entity.id
_entity.type
_entity.pdbx_description
1 polymer ?
#
loop_
_entity_poly.entity_id
_entity_poly.type
_entity_poly.pdbx_seq_one_letter_code
_entity_poly.pdbx_strand_id
1 'polypeptide(L)'
;MSGLVACVRNVVTHADGAAFEEFYDWQGGRTDFEVEMEHLRYVKVSPVVKVMKFVVSEGGAAVEFPVSGTPCILPDRTGVLVVFDKEPSKFSCPEAPWFFGFPNNAAIYNADGSLRFQLHNPEGENSYIGAIHTGAMPDHPDTLGVLVGTVGHDPEWLYLVDCNSPEIISTGKWIRY
;
A
#
# COMPACT_ATOMS: atom_id res chain seq x y z
N MET A 1 8.27 -14.64 -16.93
CA MET A 1 8.98 -13.39 -16.61
C MET A 1 7.95 -12.48 -15.95
N SER A 2 8.04 -12.27 -14.63
CA SER A 2 7.20 -11.26 -13.96
C SER A 2 7.69 -9.88 -14.41
N GLY A 3 6.81 -9.07 -14.98
CA GLY A 3 7.15 -7.70 -15.35
C GLY A 3 7.38 -6.83 -14.13
N LEU A 4 8.27 -5.84 -14.23
CA LEU A 4 8.44 -4.82 -13.19
C LEU A 4 7.16 -3.98 -13.10
N VAL A 5 6.76 -3.62 -11.87
CA VAL A 5 5.65 -2.71 -11.62
C VAL A 5 6.01 -1.33 -12.16
N ALA A 6 5.15 -0.78 -13.02
CA ALA A 6 5.26 0.57 -13.55
C ALA A 6 4.43 1.55 -12.71
N CYS A 7 3.17 1.20 -12.46
CA CYS A 7 2.26 2.01 -11.67
C CYS A 7 1.20 1.16 -10.98
N VAL A 8 0.51 1.78 -10.02
CA VAL A 8 -0.74 1.27 -9.46
C VAL A 8 -1.86 2.19 -9.92
N ARG A 9 -2.97 1.59 -10.34
CA ARG A 9 -4.14 2.30 -10.86
C ARG A 9 -5.39 1.91 -10.09
N ASN A 10 -6.20 2.88 -9.72
CA ASN A 10 -7.52 2.72 -9.15
C ASN A 10 -8.57 3.15 -10.19
N VAL A 11 -9.65 2.38 -10.28
CA VAL A 11 -10.84 2.72 -11.08
C VAL A 11 -12.02 2.77 -10.14
N VAL A 12 -12.63 3.95 -10.03
CA VAL A 12 -13.77 4.24 -9.16
C VAL A 12 -15.02 4.39 -10.02
N THR A 13 -16.00 3.52 -9.81
CA THR A 13 -17.28 3.52 -10.56
C THR A 13 -18.41 4.02 -9.67
N HIS A 14 -19.18 4.97 -10.20
CA HIS A 14 -20.34 5.57 -9.56
C HIS A 14 -21.65 4.91 -10.00
N ALA A 15 -22.72 5.10 -9.22
CA ALA A 15 -24.02 4.44 -9.44
C ALA A 15 -24.70 4.78 -10.78
N ASP A 16 -24.37 5.94 -11.35
CA ASP A 16 -24.81 6.41 -12.67
C ASP A 16 -23.93 5.93 -13.83
N GLY A 17 -22.90 5.13 -13.54
CA GLY A 17 -21.99 4.56 -14.53
C GLY A 17 -20.78 5.43 -14.86
N ALA A 18 -20.66 6.63 -14.28
CA ALA A 18 -19.44 7.42 -14.40
C ALA A 18 -18.24 6.69 -13.77
N ALA A 19 -17.07 6.81 -14.39
CA ALA A 19 -15.84 6.19 -13.92
C ALA A 19 -14.70 7.21 -13.86
N PHE A 20 -13.97 7.19 -12.75
CA PHE A 20 -12.77 8.00 -12.53
C PHE A 20 -11.57 7.06 -12.40
N GLU A 21 -10.47 7.42 -13.04
CA GLU A 21 -9.21 6.70 -12.92
C GLU A 21 -8.20 7.54 -12.15
N GLU A 22 -7.54 6.92 -11.19
CA GLU A 22 -6.44 7.50 -10.43
C GLU A 22 -5.23 6.57 -10.54
N PHE A 23 -4.02 7.11 -10.60
CA PHE A 23 -2.80 6.30 -10.57
C PHE A 23 -1.67 7.01 -9.84
N TYR A 24 -0.66 6.22 -9.47
CA TYR A 24 0.68 6.69 -9.14
C TYR A 24 1.71 5.71 -9.68
N ASP A 25 2.82 6.24 -10.19
CA ASP A 25 3.89 5.48 -10.79
C ASP A 25 5.16 5.49 -9.94
N TRP A 26 6.10 4.63 -10.32
CA TRP A 26 7.39 4.50 -9.64
C TRP A 26 8.26 5.79 -9.71
N GLN A 27 8.05 6.64 -10.70
CA GLN A 27 8.82 7.87 -10.90
C GLN A 27 8.23 9.05 -10.12
N GLY A 28 7.17 8.82 -9.33
CA GLY A 28 6.46 9.85 -8.58
C GLY A 28 5.40 10.59 -9.39
N GLY A 29 5.15 10.19 -10.64
CA GLY A 29 3.99 10.63 -11.41
C GLY A 29 2.71 10.12 -10.77
N ARG A 30 1.65 10.92 -10.78
CA ARG A 30 0.35 10.57 -10.22
C ARG A 30 -0.76 11.34 -10.92
N THR A 31 -2.00 10.97 -10.64
CA THR A 31 -3.18 11.74 -11.05
C THR A 31 -3.02 13.22 -10.70
N ASP A 32 -3.38 14.09 -11.65
CA ASP A 32 -3.35 15.52 -11.41
C ASP A 32 -4.31 15.91 -10.29
N PHE A 33 -3.88 16.85 -9.45
CA PHE A 33 -4.64 17.30 -8.28
C PHE A 33 -6.03 17.84 -8.66
N GLU A 34 -6.15 18.54 -9.80
CA GLU A 34 -7.43 19.03 -10.31
C GLU A 34 -8.41 17.90 -10.60
N VAL A 35 -7.94 16.77 -11.14
CA VAL A 35 -8.75 15.59 -11.45
C VAL A 35 -9.19 14.89 -10.15
N GLU A 36 -8.27 14.74 -9.18
CA GLU A 36 -8.60 14.21 -7.85
C GLU A 36 -9.68 15.06 -7.16
N MET A 37 -9.55 16.39 -7.24
CA MET A 37 -10.51 17.33 -6.65
C MET A 37 -11.87 17.32 -7.35
N GLU A 38 -11.89 17.14 -8.67
CA GLU A 38 -13.13 16.95 -9.42
C GLU A 38 -13.85 15.68 -8.97
N HIS A 39 -13.13 14.56 -8.89
CA HIS A 39 -13.67 13.28 -8.41
C HIS A 39 -14.21 13.40 -6.97
N LEU A 40 -13.45 13.99 -6.04
CA LEU A 40 -13.89 14.21 -4.66
C LEU A 40 -15.20 15.02 -4.56
N ARG A 41 -15.39 16.00 -5.45
CA ARG A 41 -16.66 16.75 -5.53
C ARG A 41 -17.78 15.89 -6.12
N TYR A 42 -17.47 15.07 -7.10
CA TYR A 42 -18.42 14.22 -7.81
C TYR A 42 -19.05 13.14 -6.93
N VAL A 43 -18.35 12.68 -5.88
CA VAL A 43 -18.92 11.77 -4.86
C VAL A 43 -20.23 12.30 -4.23
N LYS A 44 -20.45 13.63 -4.23
CA LYS A 44 -21.70 14.26 -3.76
C LYS A 44 -22.85 14.18 -4.78
N VAL A 45 -22.54 13.96 -6.05
CA VAL A 45 -23.51 13.87 -7.16
C VAL A 45 -24.02 12.45 -7.29
N SER A 46 -23.11 11.48 -7.27
CA SER A 46 -23.42 10.05 -7.45
C SER A 46 -22.59 9.23 -6.47
N PRO A 47 -23.17 8.28 -5.72
CA PRO A 47 -22.41 7.48 -4.77
C PRO A 47 -21.48 6.50 -5.49
N VAL A 48 -20.31 6.24 -4.90
CA VAL A 48 -19.40 5.19 -5.35
C VAL A 48 -20.02 3.81 -5.10
N VAL A 49 -20.00 2.94 -6.11
CA VAL A 49 -20.53 1.58 -6.04
C VAL A 49 -19.46 0.50 -6.22
N LYS A 50 -18.31 0.84 -6.83
CA LYS A 50 -17.20 -0.09 -7.02
C LYS A 50 -15.87 0.66 -7.01
N VAL A 51 -14.86 0.07 -6.37
CA VAL A 51 -13.46 0.49 -6.48
C VAL A 51 -12.66 -0.74 -6.89
N MET A 52 -11.96 -0.66 -8.01
CA MET A 52 -11.02 -1.70 -8.46
C MET A 52 -9.61 -1.13 -8.42
N LYS A 53 -8.66 -1.93 -7.98
CA LYS A 53 -7.23 -1.55 -7.99
C LYS A 53 -6.49 -2.50 -8.91
N PHE A 54 -5.44 -1.99 -9.55
CA PHE A 54 -4.63 -2.74 -10.48
C PHE A 54 -3.15 -2.48 -10.23
N VAL A 55 -2.36 -3.53 -10.24
CA VAL A 55 -0.90 -3.45 -10.40
C VAL A 55 -0.61 -3.53 -11.90
N VAL A 56 0.04 -2.51 -12.45
CA VAL A 56 0.33 -2.42 -13.88
C VAL A 56 1.83 -2.60 -14.09
N SER A 57 2.21 -3.54 -14.96
CA SER A 57 3.60 -3.80 -15.32
C SER A 57 4.11 -2.87 -16.44
N GLU A 58 5.43 -2.75 -16.63
CA GLU A 58 6.02 -1.99 -17.75
C GLU A 58 5.55 -2.44 -19.13
N GLY A 59 5.19 -3.72 -19.27
CA GLY A 59 4.62 -4.26 -20.50
C GLY A 59 3.15 -3.88 -20.73
N GLY A 60 2.54 -3.10 -19.83
CA GLY A 60 1.14 -2.68 -19.90
C GLY A 60 0.13 -3.71 -19.40
N ALA A 61 0.58 -4.91 -18.98
CA ALA A 61 -0.32 -5.89 -18.36
C ALA A 61 -0.79 -5.37 -17.01
N ALA A 62 -2.11 -5.35 -16.80
CA ALA A 62 -2.75 -4.93 -15.56
C ALA A 62 -3.37 -6.14 -14.86
N VAL A 63 -2.99 -6.34 -13.61
CA VAL A 63 -3.53 -7.40 -12.75
C VAL A 63 -4.41 -6.76 -11.70
N GLU A 64 -5.65 -7.25 -11.55
CA GLU A 64 -6.54 -6.80 -10.48
C GLU A 64 -5.92 -7.14 -9.12
N PHE A 65 -5.91 -6.15 -8.22
CA PHE A 65 -5.28 -6.23 -6.92
C PHE A 65 -6.33 -6.00 -5.82
N PRO A 66 -7.07 -7.06 -5.43
CA PRO A 66 -8.26 -6.95 -4.58
C PRO A 66 -7.93 -6.83 -3.08
N VAL A 67 -6.81 -6.21 -2.73
CA VAL A 67 -6.29 -6.10 -1.36
C VAL A 67 -6.71 -4.75 -0.74
N SER A 68 -7.05 -4.76 0.55
CA SER A 68 -7.37 -3.54 1.30
C SER A 68 -6.13 -2.68 1.55
N GLY A 69 -6.27 -1.36 1.62
CA GLY A 69 -5.14 -0.44 1.82
C GLY A 69 -4.51 0.08 0.52
N THR A 70 -3.58 1.02 0.66
CA THR A 70 -2.91 1.67 -0.46
C THR A 70 -1.56 0.99 -0.72
N PRO A 71 -1.35 0.36 -1.89
CA PRO A 71 -0.06 -0.27 -2.19
C PRO A 71 1.06 0.76 -2.29
N CYS A 72 2.29 0.39 -1.95
CA CYS A 72 3.48 1.17 -2.23
C CYS A 72 4.40 0.32 -3.10
N ILE A 73 4.85 0.86 -4.23
CA ILE A 73 5.73 0.12 -5.14
C ILE A 73 7.07 -0.11 -4.44
N LEU A 74 7.55 -1.36 -4.45
CA LEU A 74 8.84 -1.69 -3.86
C LEU A 74 9.99 -1.02 -4.63
N PRO A 75 11.14 -0.74 -3.98
CA PRO A 75 12.31 -0.20 -4.67
C PRO A 75 12.82 -1.02 -5.84
N ASP A 76 12.76 -2.35 -5.72
CA ASP A 76 13.13 -3.28 -6.79
C ASP A 76 12.05 -3.44 -7.87
N ARG A 77 10.87 -2.83 -7.65
CA ARG A 77 9.68 -2.85 -8.50
C ARG A 77 9.15 -4.25 -8.80
N THR A 78 9.56 -5.26 -8.06
CA THR A 78 9.11 -6.64 -8.27
C THR A 78 7.72 -6.89 -7.68
N GLY A 79 7.17 -5.90 -6.96
CA GLY A 79 5.94 -6.02 -6.20
C GLY A 79 5.54 -4.73 -5.52
N VAL A 80 4.62 -4.87 -4.57
CA VAL A 80 4.09 -3.78 -3.76
C VAL A 80 4.04 -4.17 -2.28
N LEU A 81 4.32 -3.21 -1.39
CA LEU A 81 4.08 -3.30 0.05
C LEU A 81 2.71 -2.70 0.37
N VAL A 82 1.95 -3.34 1.25
CA VAL A 82 0.68 -2.82 1.76
C VAL A 82 0.71 -2.85 3.28
N VAL A 83 0.36 -1.72 3.91
CA VAL A 83 0.07 -1.64 5.36
C VAL A 83 -1.44 -1.50 5.52
N PHE A 84 -2.02 -2.33 6.38
CA PHE A 84 -3.46 -2.43 6.61
C PHE A 84 -3.83 -1.66 7.89
N ASP A 85 -4.37 -0.46 7.74
CA ASP A 85 -4.72 0.44 8.85
C ASP A 85 -6.10 0.13 9.46
N LYS A 86 -7.03 -0.37 8.64
CA LYS A 86 -8.42 -0.61 9.05
C LYS A 86 -9.01 -1.84 8.38
N GLU A 87 -9.85 -2.55 9.14
CA GLU A 87 -10.67 -3.62 8.58
C GLU A 87 -11.52 -3.08 7.42
N PRO A 88 -11.57 -3.79 6.29
CA PRO A 88 -11.98 -3.14 5.05
C PRO A 88 -13.50 -2.99 4.96
N SER A 89 -13.96 -1.99 4.20
CA SER A 89 -15.39 -1.67 4.07
C SER A 89 -16.13 -2.65 3.12
N LYS A 90 -17.45 -2.50 2.98
CA LYS A 90 -18.33 -3.29 2.08
C LYS A 90 -17.90 -3.41 0.60
N PHE A 91 -16.94 -2.61 0.15
CA PHE A 91 -16.39 -2.64 -1.22
C PHE A 91 -15.12 -3.48 -1.36
N SER A 92 -14.70 -4.14 -0.28
CA SER A 92 -13.52 -5.02 -0.26
C SER A 92 -13.85 -6.43 -0.75
N CYS A 93 -12.82 -7.10 -1.27
CA CYS A 93 -12.92 -8.50 -1.69
C CYS A 93 -13.09 -9.42 -0.47
N PRO A 94 -14.02 -10.37 -0.49
CA PRO A 94 -14.23 -11.30 0.64
C PRO A 94 -13.22 -12.46 0.70
N GLU A 95 -12.36 -12.66 -0.31
CA GLU A 95 -11.49 -13.84 -0.44
C GLU A 95 -10.04 -13.59 -0.01
N ALA A 96 -9.58 -14.30 1.03
CA ALA A 96 -8.25 -14.20 1.65
C ALA A 96 -7.08 -14.44 0.66
N PRO A 97 -5.90 -13.80 0.84
CA PRO A 97 -5.53 -12.83 1.87
C PRO A 97 -5.67 -11.38 1.39
N TRP A 98 -6.80 -10.74 1.70
CA TRP A 98 -7.11 -9.34 1.33
C TRP A 98 -6.83 -8.35 2.46
N PHE A 99 -6.58 -8.85 3.67
CA PHE A 99 -6.38 -8.07 4.89
C PHE A 99 -5.59 -8.88 5.93
N PHE A 100 -4.69 -8.20 6.65
CA PHE A 100 -4.04 -8.73 7.84
C PHE A 100 -4.28 -7.79 9.02
N GLY A 101 -4.68 -8.35 10.17
CA GLY A 101 -4.85 -7.61 11.41
C GLY A 101 -3.53 -7.39 12.16
N PHE A 102 -3.61 -6.61 13.24
CA PHE A 102 -2.50 -6.37 14.15
C PHE A 102 -2.04 -7.67 14.83
N PRO A 103 -0.74 -7.81 15.18
CA PRO A 103 0.32 -6.80 15.02
C PRO A 103 1.04 -6.85 13.66
N ASN A 104 0.82 -7.91 12.88
CA ASN A 104 1.47 -8.17 11.60
C ASN A 104 0.63 -7.64 10.43
N ASN A 105 0.14 -6.41 10.54
CA ASN A 105 -0.82 -5.81 9.60
C ASN A 105 -0.15 -5.23 8.35
N ALA A 106 0.86 -5.90 7.80
CA ALA A 106 1.49 -5.50 6.54
C ALA A 106 1.93 -6.71 5.73
N ALA A 107 1.98 -6.59 4.41
CA ALA A 107 2.39 -7.67 3.52
C ALA A 107 2.97 -7.16 2.20
N ILE A 108 3.87 -7.96 1.63
CA ILE A 108 4.42 -7.78 0.30
C ILE A 108 3.70 -8.71 -0.68
N TYR A 109 3.30 -8.15 -1.82
CA TYR A 109 2.72 -8.88 -2.93
C TYR A 109 3.62 -8.76 -4.16
N ASN A 110 3.67 -9.80 -4.98
CA ASN A 110 4.37 -9.77 -6.27
C ASN A 110 3.62 -8.89 -7.29
N ALA A 111 4.30 -8.54 -8.38
CA ALA A 111 3.71 -7.80 -9.50
C ALA A 111 2.48 -8.49 -10.14
N ASP A 112 2.35 -9.81 -9.98
CA ASP A 112 1.19 -10.59 -10.42
C ASP A 112 0.05 -10.65 -9.38
N GLY A 113 0.13 -9.87 -8.31
CA GLY A 113 -0.86 -9.81 -7.24
C GLY A 113 -0.82 -10.97 -6.24
N SER A 114 0.03 -11.98 -6.44
CA SER A 114 0.18 -13.06 -5.46
C SER A 114 0.86 -12.57 -4.18
N LEU A 115 0.41 -13.06 -3.03
CA LEU A 115 1.08 -12.79 -1.75
C LEU A 115 2.50 -13.36 -1.79
N ARG A 116 3.50 -12.51 -1.53
CA ARG A 116 4.89 -12.92 -1.35
C ARG A 116 5.12 -13.36 0.09
N PHE A 117 4.85 -12.48 1.05
CA PHE A 117 4.84 -12.79 2.48
C PHE A 117 4.15 -11.68 3.29
N GLN A 118 3.67 -12.04 4.47
CA GLN A 118 3.23 -11.10 5.51
C GLN A 118 4.46 -10.65 6.31
N LEU A 119 4.56 -9.36 6.62
CA LEU A 119 5.66 -8.84 7.44
C LEU A 119 5.47 -9.23 8.90
N HIS A 120 6.57 -9.60 9.55
CA HIS A 120 6.61 -9.89 10.98
C HIS A 120 6.91 -8.61 11.76
N ASN A 121 6.02 -8.25 12.66
CA ASN A 121 6.25 -7.20 13.64
C ASN A 121 6.91 -7.81 14.90
N PRO A 122 8.18 -7.47 15.19
CA PRO A 122 8.93 -8.08 16.28
C PRO A 122 8.45 -7.64 17.68
N GLU A 123 7.70 -6.55 17.78
CA GLU A 123 7.16 -6.07 19.06
C GLU A 123 6.00 -6.96 19.57
N GLY A 124 5.35 -7.72 18.68
CA GLY A 124 4.33 -8.69 19.06
C GLY A 124 3.01 -8.07 19.54
N GLU A 125 2.36 -8.68 20.54
CA GLU A 125 1.05 -8.23 21.02
C GLU A 125 1.07 -6.77 21.51
N ASN A 126 -0.06 -6.06 21.33
CA ASN A 126 -0.19 -4.63 21.64
C ASN A 126 0.70 -3.69 20.81
N SER A 127 1.12 -4.13 19.63
CA SER A 127 1.83 -3.31 18.65
C SER A 127 1.15 -3.33 17.28
N TYR A 128 1.60 -2.47 16.38
CA TYR A 128 1.09 -2.37 15.01
C TYR A 128 2.14 -1.78 14.06
N ILE A 129 2.01 -2.10 12.78
CA ILE A 129 2.70 -1.41 11.68
C ILE A 129 1.81 -0.25 11.24
N GLY A 130 2.21 0.98 11.52
CA GLY A 130 1.34 2.17 11.37
C GLY A 130 1.34 2.77 9.97
N ALA A 131 2.53 2.92 9.38
CA ALA A 131 2.68 3.59 8.10
C ALA A 131 3.92 3.11 7.34
N ILE A 132 3.90 3.35 6.04
CA ILE A 132 5.06 3.19 5.16
C ILE A 132 5.88 4.48 5.21
N HIS A 133 7.20 4.35 5.31
CA HIS A 133 8.16 5.44 5.27
C HIS A 133 8.94 5.40 3.94
N THR A 134 8.80 6.43 3.11
CA THR A 134 9.42 6.55 1.78
C THR A 134 10.50 7.64 1.69
N GLY A 135 11.04 8.10 2.82
CA GLY A 135 12.10 9.12 2.85
C GLY A 135 13.51 8.55 2.69
N ALA A 136 14.38 9.27 1.97
CA ALA A 136 15.79 8.93 1.89
C ALA A 136 16.43 8.99 3.29
N MET A 137 16.86 7.85 3.81
CA MET A 137 17.71 7.80 4.99
C MET A 137 19.17 8.01 4.58
N PRO A 138 19.99 8.76 5.35
CA PRO A 138 21.39 8.99 5.01
C PRO A 138 22.19 7.70 4.76
N ASP A 139 21.87 6.65 5.52
CA ASP A 139 22.54 5.34 5.43
C ASP A 139 21.85 4.38 4.44
N HIS A 140 20.60 4.70 4.05
CA HIS A 140 19.71 3.83 3.28
C HIS A 140 18.79 4.67 2.36
N PRO A 141 19.36 5.40 1.38
CA PRO A 141 18.63 6.40 0.60
C PRO A 141 17.55 5.79 -0.31
N ASP A 142 17.70 4.53 -0.67
CA ASP A 142 16.82 3.81 -1.60
C ASP A 142 15.94 2.76 -0.89
N THR A 143 15.86 2.79 0.44
CA THR A 143 15.22 1.73 1.21
C THR A 143 13.86 2.16 1.74
N LEU A 144 12.85 1.35 1.42
CA LEU A 144 11.51 1.47 1.97
C LEU A 144 11.52 1.07 3.45
N GLY A 145 10.87 1.87 4.29
CA GLY A 145 10.70 1.58 5.70
C GLY A 145 9.24 1.43 6.11
N VAL A 146 9.03 0.93 7.32
CA VAL A 146 7.75 0.96 8.01
C VAL A 146 7.92 1.51 9.42
N LEU A 147 6.87 2.13 9.93
CA LEU A 147 6.80 2.63 11.29
C LEU A 147 6.05 1.62 12.16
N VAL A 148 6.64 1.24 13.28
CA VAL A 148 6.06 0.30 14.24
C VAL A 148 5.76 1.05 15.54
N GLY A 149 4.50 1.03 15.95
CA GLY A 149 4.03 1.64 17.19
C GLY A 149 3.59 0.58 18.20
N THR A 150 3.55 0.97 19.48
CA THR A 150 2.93 0.20 20.55
C THR A 150 1.75 0.96 21.14
N VAL A 151 0.66 0.25 21.45
CA VAL A 151 -0.59 0.85 21.92
C VAL A 151 -0.33 1.61 23.24
N GLY A 152 -0.61 2.92 23.23
CA GLY A 152 -0.43 3.79 24.39
C GLY A 152 0.98 4.35 24.57
N HIS A 153 1.89 4.15 23.61
CA HIS A 153 3.26 4.61 23.68
C HIS A 153 3.70 5.33 22.41
N ASP A 154 4.10 6.60 22.56
CA ASP A 154 4.96 7.30 21.61
C ASP A 154 6.42 7.12 22.07
N PRO A 155 7.40 6.92 21.17
CA PRO A 155 7.33 7.11 19.71
C PRO A 155 7.19 5.84 18.85
N GLU A 156 6.85 6.01 17.57
CA GLU A 156 6.93 4.96 16.55
C GLU A 156 8.38 4.74 16.08
N TRP A 157 8.79 3.48 16.00
CA TRP A 157 10.12 3.06 15.61
C TRP A 157 10.19 2.78 14.12
N LEU A 158 11.27 3.23 13.48
CA LEU A 158 11.51 3.01 12.07
C LEU A 158 12.24 1.68 11.86
N TYR A 159 11.66 0.85 11.01
CA TYR A 159 12.25 -0.40 10.55
C TYR A 159 12.40 -0.37 9.03
N LEU A 160 13.48 -0.95 8.49
CA LEU A 160 13.65 -1.16 7.06
C LEU A 160 12.88 -2.40 6.61
N VAL A 161 12.39 -2.36 5.39
CA VAL A 161 11.75 -3.50 4.74
C VAL A 161 12.77 -4.19 3.84
N ASP A 162 13.02 -5.48 4.08
CA ASP A 162 13.69 -6.35 3.12
C ASP A 162 12.66 -6.89 2.12
N CYS A 163 12.85 -6.62 0.83
CA CYS A 163 11.94 -7.06 -0.23
C CYS A 163 11.92 -8.59 -0.41
N ASN A 164 12.86 -9.32 0.21
CA ASN A 164 13.05 -10.77 0.10
C ASN A 164 12.84 -11.53 1.43
N SER A 165 12.51 -10.83 2.52
CA SER A 165 12.31 -11.44 3.84
C SER A 165 11.07 -10.88 4.54
N PRO A 166 10.30 -11.72 5.27
CA PRO A 166 9.20 -11.24 6.11
C PRO A 166 9.68 -10.40 7.30
N GLU A 167 10.95 -10.52 7.67
CA GLU A 167 11.53 -9.79 8.80
C GLU A 167 11.79 -8.33 8.45
N ILE A 168 11.48 -7.43 9.40
CA ILE A 168 11.81 -6.02 9.29
C ILE A 168 13.09 -5.72 10.08
N ILE A 169 13.94 -4.84 9.56
CA ILE A 169 15.28 -4.59 10.11
C ILE A 169 15.24 -3.33 10.97
N SER A 170 15.50 -3.46 12.26
CA SER A 170 15.52 -2.31 13.17
C SER A 170 16.60 -1.31 12.75
N THR A 171 16.24 -0.03 12.67
CA THR A 171 17.20 1.05 12.43
C THR A 171 17.75 1.66 13.73
N GLY A 172 17.13 1.35 14.87
CA GLY A 172 17.36 2.05 16.14
C GLY A 172 16.92 3.52 16.14
N LYS A 173 16.24 3.98 15.08
CA LYS A 173 15.71 5.34 14.95
C LYS A 173 14.20 5.33 15.18
N TRP A 174 13.68 6.42 15.74
CA TRP A 174 12.25 6.63 15.94
C TRP A 174 11.85 7.97 15.32
N ILE A 175 10.58 8.11 14.97
CA ILE A 175 10.03 9.35 14.39
C ILE A 175 9.13 10.02 15.42
N ARG A 176 9.31 11.33 15.60
CA ARG A 176 8.39 12.20 16.34
C ARG A 176 7.59 13.02 15.33
N TYR A 177 6.27 13.02 15.49
CA TYR A 177 5.37 13.94 14.78
C TYR A 177 5.30 15.30 15.50
#